data_AF-A0A913YM07-F1
#
_entry.id   AF-A0A913YM07-F1
#
_cell.length_a   1.000
_cell.length_b   1.000
_cell.length_c   1.000
_cell.angle_alpha   90.00
_cell.angle_beta   90.00
_cell.angle_gamma   90.00
#
_symmetry.space_group_name_H-M   'P 1'
#
loop_
_entity.id
_entity.type
_entity.pdbx_description
1 polymer ?
#
loop_
_entity_poly.entity_id
_entity_poly.type
_entity_poly.pdbx_seq_one_letter_code
_entity_poly.pdbx_strand_id
1 'polypeptide(L)'
;MVLAQYAVDEEKGRHPSQTNCTNIYSVDDQLCSLWKELVQEGKITQEEFKQTTFSFYFRTVEQFKKPFNDPDSPVRRKSLELVSIATHFIPCEYKERWMRDKGDPKEHAKRYVASIRTWSNATLISGLADSRSAEKKSRIVDELYHRYESLVAKNPEDHGVDFVHAYIVIRKRQ
;
A
#
# COMPACT_ATOMS: atom_id res chain seq x y z
N MET A 1 -25.59 -3.18 -0.49
CA MET A 1 -24.19 -3.61 -0.27
C MET A 1 -23.33 -2.37 -0.18
N VAL A 2 -22.36 -2.35 0.74
CA VAL A 2 -21.36 -1.28 0.83
C VAL A 2 -19.99 -1.89 0.55
N LEU A 3 -19.23 -1.28 -0.34
CA LEU A 3 -17.83 -1.62 -0.58
C LEU A 3 -16.94 -0.49 -0.06
N ALA A 4 -15.85 -0.84 0.62
CA ALA A 4 -14.77 0.08 0.92
C ALA A 4 -13.58 -0.31 0.05
N GLN A 5 -13.08 0.62 -0.75
CA GLN A 5 -11.99 0.40 -1.70
C GLN A 5 -10.97 1.53 -1.60
N TYR A 6 -9.68 1.21 -1.73
CA TYR A 6 -8.67 2.25 -1.91
C TYR A 6 -8.93 3.02 -3.20
N ALA A 7 -8.73 4.33 -3.14
CA ALA A 7 -9.07 5.26 -4.22
C ALA A 7 -7.99 6.31 -4.42
N VAL A 8 -8.09 7.01 -5.54
CA VAL A 8 -7.40 8.27 -5.79
C VAL A 8 -8.39 9.41 -5.54
N ASP A 9 -8.00 10.39 -4.72
CA ASP A 9 -8.74 11.64 -4.52
C ASP A 9 -8.68 12.50 -5.79
N GLU A 10 -9.83 12.94 -6.28
CA GLU A 10 -9.94 13.73 -7.51
C GLU A 10 -9.48 15.19 -7.31
N GLU A 11 -9.54 15.72 -6.08
CA GLU A 11 -9.17 17.12 -5.83
C GLU A 11 -7.66 17.35 -5.79
N LYS A 12 -6.91 16.40 -5.22
CA LYS A 12 -5.46 16.54 -5.01
C LYS A 12 -4.63 15.38 -5.54
N GLY A 13 -5.25 14.40 -6.21
CA GLY A 13 -4.56 13.20 -6.71
C GLY A 13 -4.00 12.29 -5.62
N ARG A 14 -4.44 12.46 -4.36
CA ARG A 14 -3.93 11.69 -3.21
C ARG A 14 -4.33 10.23 -3.34
N HIS A 15 -3.40 9.32 -3.07
CA HIS A 15 -3.63 7.88 -3.08
C HIS A 15 -2.83 7.19 -1.96
N PRO A 16 -3.12 5.93 -1.61
CA PRO A 16 -2.26 5.17 -0.70
C PRO A 16 -0.79 5.33 -1.09
N SER A 17 0.07 5.62 -0.10
CA SER A 17 1.51 5.92 -0.23
C SER A 17 1.92 7.32 -0.72
N GLN A 18 0.98 8.16 -1.19
CA GLN A 18 1.25 9.54 -1.60
C GLN A 18 0.14 10.49 -1.13
N THR A 19 0.34 11.03 0.08
CA THR A 19 -0.63 11.85 0.83
C THR A 19 0.06 12.99 1.60
N ASN A 20 -0.72 13.82 2.31
CA ASN A 20 -0.19 15.00 3.02
C ASN A 20 0.78 14.65 4.16
N CYS A 21 0.71 13.45 4.74
CA CYS A 21 1.66 13.03 5.77
C CYS A 21 2.91 12.36 5.20
N THR A 22 2.96 12.01 3.91
CA THR A 22 4.16 11.50 3.23
C THR A 22 4.84 12.63 2.46
N ASN A 23 5.20 13.72 3.13
CA ASN A 23 5.85 14.86 2.46
C ASN A 23 7.28 14.54 1.98
N ILE A 24 7.88 13.43 2.44
CA ILE A 24 9.28 13.11 2.19
C ILE A 24 9.46 11.73 1.55
N TYR A 25 8.75 10.69 2.02
CA TYR A 25 8.94 9.33 1.52
C TYR A 25 7.62 8.58 1.31
N SER A 26 7.41 8.07 0.08
CA SER A 26 6.39 7.05 -0.20
C SER A 26 6.85 5.68 0.31
N VAL A 27 5.91 4.87 0.82
CA VAL A 27 6.20 3.49 1.22
C VAL A 27 6.69 2.65 0.05
N ASP A 28 6.13 2.86 -1.14
CA ASP A 28 6.49 2.09 -2.34
C ASP A 28 7.91 2.43 -2.79
N ASP A 29 8.27 3.72 -2.76
CA ASP A 29 9.63 4.19 -3.07
C ASP A 29 10.65 3.64 -2.08
N GLN A 30 10.31 3.59 -0.79
CA GLN A 30 11.18 3.05 0.25
C GLN A 30 11.42 1.55 0.09
N LEU A 31 10.34 0.77 -0.11
CA LEU A 31 10.46 -0.66 -0.39
C LEU A 31 11.29 -0.89 -1.66
N CYS A 32 11.04 -0.13 -2.72
CA CYS A 32 11.77 -0.23 -3.99
C CYS A 32 13.26 0.09 -3.81
N SER A 33 13.59 1.17 -3.09
CA SER A 33 14.98 1.58 -2.83
C SER A 33 15.73 0.53 -2.02
N LEU A 34 15.16 0.08 -0.90
CA LEU A 34 15.77 -0.93 -0.04
C LEU A 34 15.92 -2.27 -0.77
N TRP A 35 14.97 -2.65 -1.63
CA TRP A 35 15.09 -3.86 -2.46
C TRP A 35 16.20 -3.72 -3.51
N LYS A 36 16.38 -2.54 -4.11
CA LYS A 36 17.51 -2.24 -5.01
C LYS A 36 18.86 -2.32 -4.29
N GLU A 37 18.96 -1.88 -3.04
CA GLU A 37 20.19 -2.05 -2.25
C GLU A 37 20.58 -3.52 -2.11
N LEU A 38 19.60 -4.41 -1.89
CA LEU A 38 19.87 -5.85 -1.85
C LEU A 38 20.37 -6.41 -3.19
N VAL A 39 20.00 -5.79 -4.32
CA VAL A 39 20.56 -6.11 -5.65
C VAL A 39 22.03 -5.68 -5.71
N GLN A 40 22.31 -4.44 -5.31
CA GLN A 40 23.66 -3.86 -5.35
C GLN A 40 24.65 -4.66 -4.50
N GLU A 41 24.18 -5.22 -3.38
CA GLU A 41 24.96 -6.08 -2.49
C GLU A 41 24.99 -7.55 -2.92
N GLY A 42 24.35 -7.92 -4.03
CA GLY A 42 24.31 -9.29 -4.54
C GLY A 42 23.51 -10.28 -3.69
N LYS A 43 22.67 -9.80 -2.76
CA LYS A 43 21.79 -10.65 -1.93
C LYS A 43 20.62 -11.20 -2.75
N ILE A 44 20.13 -10.40 -3.69
CA ILE A 44 19.16 -10.79 -4.72
C ILE A 44 19.69 -10.42 -6.11
N THR A 45 19.17 -11.06 -7.14
CA THR A 45 19.54 -10.78 -8.53
C THR A 45 18.68 -9.67 -9.13
N GLN A 46 19.16 -9.09 -10.23
CA GLN A 46 18.38 -8.11 -11.00
C GLN A 46 17.07 -8.71 -11.55
N GLU A 47 17.04 -10.01 -11.83
CA GLU A 47 15.85 -10.70 -12.30
C GLU A 47 14.82 -10.84 -11.18
N GLU A 48 15.26 -11.26 -9.99
CA GLU A 48 14.38 -11.33 -8.80
C GLU A 48 13.78 -9.96 -8.47
N PHE A 49 14.56 -8.89 -8.58
CA PHE A 49 14.04 -7.52 -8.45
C PHE A 49 12.94 -7.20 -9.46
N LYS A 50 13.11 -7.57 -10.74
CA LYS A 50 12.10 -7.33 -11.79
C LYS A 50 10.84 -8.17 -11.58
N GLN A 51 10.98 -9.40 -11.07
CA GLN A 51 9.86 -10.28 -10.75
C GLN A 51 9.08 -9.84 -9.50
N THR A 52 9.69 -9.04 -8.62
CA THR A 52 8.98 -8.38 -7.51
C THR A 52 8.15 -7.19 -8.02
N THR A 53 6.91 -7.44 -8.42
CA THR A 53 5.96 -6.38 -8.85
C THR A 53 4.75 -6.28 -7.92
N PHE A 54 4.58 -5.13 -7.28
CA PHE A 54 3.36 -4.80 -6.54
C PHE A 54 2.25 -4.41 -7.51
N SER A 55 1.23 -5.26 -7.62
CA SER A 55 0.11 -5.04 -8.54
C SER A 55 -1.01 -4.22 -7.89
N PHE A 56 -0.75 -2.93 -7.66
CA PHE A 56 -1.75 -1.99 -7.16
C PHE A 56 -2.33 -1.13 -8.29
N TYR A 57 -3.65 -0.95 -8.26
CA TYR A 57 -4.33 -0.01 -9.13
C TYR A 57 -5.45 0.67 -8.36
N PHE A 58 -5.20 1.91 -7.97
CA PHE A 58 -6.17 2.75 -7.28
C PHE A 58 -7.02 3.49 -8.31
N ARG A 59 -8.35 3.40 -8.16
CA ARG A 59 -9.29 4.01 -9.10
C ARG A 59 -9.71 5.41 -8.64
N THR A 60 -9.98 6.29 -9.60
CA THR A 60 -10.70 7.54 -9.35
C THR A 60 -12.20 7.26 -9.12
N VAL A 61 -12.92 8.25 -8.57
CA VAL A 61 -14.39 8.14 -8.41
C VAL A 61 -15.06 7.99 -9.77
N GLU A 62 -14.60 8.71 -10.80
CA GLU A 62 -15.07 8.53 -12.18
C GLU A 62 -14.91 7.09 -12.68
N GLN A 63 -13.75 6.48 -12.47
CA GLN A 63 -13.48 5.10 -12.86
C GLN A 63 -14.36 4.09 -12.10
N PHE A 64 -14.65 4.33 -10.81
CA PHE A 64 -15.61 3.54 -10.06
C PHE A 64 -17.04 3.68 -10.59
N LYS A 65 -17.42 4.86 -11.08
CA LYS A 65 -18.76 5.12 -11.64
C LYS A 65 -18.95 4.52 -13.04
N LYS A 66 -17.88 4.40 -13.84
CA LYS A 66 -17.96 3.98 -15.24
C LYS A 66 -18.80 2.71 -15.48
N PRO A 67 -18.64 1.61 -14.72
CA PRO A 67 -19.47 0.41 -14.91
C PRO A 67 -20.96 0.62 -14.60
N PHE A 68 -21.35 1.63 -13.83
CA PHE A 68 -22.76 1.90 -13.52
C PHE A 68 -23.41 2.86 -14.54
N ASN A 69 -22.59 3.66 -15.23
CA ASN A 69 -23.04 4.62 -16.23
C ASN A 69 -23.15 4.01 -17.63
N ASP A 70 -22.43 2.92 -17.90
CA ASP A 70 -22.48 2.19 -19.16
C ASP A 70 -23.68 1.20 -19.19
N PRO A 71 -24.70 1.43 -20.05
CA PRO A 71 -25.86 0.54 -20.18
C PRO A 71 -25.48 -0.90 -20.59
N ASP A 72 -24.39 -1.06 -21.33
CA ASP A 72 -23.90 -2.34 -21.85
C ASP A 72 -22.87 -2.99 -20.91
N SER A 73 -22.69 -2.46 -19.70
CA SER A 73 -21.83 -3.07 -18.71
C SER A 73 -22.42 -4.37 -18.13
N PRO A 74 -21.57 -5.32 -17.69
CA PRO A 74 -22.02 -6.48 -16.92
C PRO A 74 -22.78 -6.07 -15.64
N VAL A 75 -22.42 -4.94 -15.03
CA VAL A 75 -23.02 -4.41 -13.80
C VAL A 75 -24.48 -4.03 -14.05
N ARG A 76 -24.75 -3.28 -15.12
CA ARG A 76 -26.12 -2.88 -15.49
C ARG A 76 -26.96 -4.06 -15.97
N ARG A 77 -26.39 -5.00 -16.74
CA ARG A 77 -27.06 -6.26 -17.11
C ARG A 77 -27.48 -7.13 -15.91
N LYS A 78 -26.83 -6.96 -14.75
CA LYS A 78 -27.18 -7.64 -13.49
C LYS A 78 -28.09 -6.80 -12.58
N SER A 79 -28.63 -5.70 -13.11
CA SER A 79 -29.50 -4.77 -12.39
C SER A 79 -28.85 -4.13 -11.17
N LEU A 80 -27.51 -4.03 -11.14
CA LEU A 80 -26.80 -3.33 -10.08
C LEU A 80 -26.75 -1.83 -10.38
N GLU A 81 -27.06 -1.04 -9.37
CA GLU A 81 -27.06 0.42 -9.42
C GLU A 81 -26.18 1.00 -8.34
N LEU A 82 -25.45 2.04 -8.72
CA LEU A 82 -24.76 2.90 -7.78
C LEU A 82 -25.80 3.79 -7.08
N VAL A 83 -25.89 3.68 -5.77
CA VAL A 83 -26.72 4.56 -4.94
C VAL A 83 -25.94 5.81 -4.57
N SER A 84 -24.70 5.64 -4.10
CA SER A 84 -23.80 6.73 -3.75
C SER A 84 -22.35 6.26 -3.74
N ILE A 85 -21.43 7.22 -3.87
CA ILE A 85 -20.00 7.03 -3.66
C ILE A 85 -19.44 8.26 -2.97
N ALA A 86 -18.64 8.07 -1.92
CA ALA A 86 -17.94 9.14 -1.22
C ALA A 86 -16.50 8.71 -0.92
N THR A 87 -15.55 9.62 -1.08
CA THR A 87 -14.15 9.41 -0.71
C THR A 87 -13.88 10.00 0.67
N HIS A 88 -13.10 9.30 1.50
CA HIS A 88 -12.66 9.80 2.80
C HIS A 88 -11.15 9.60 2.93
N PHE A 89 -10.48 10.62 3.46
CA PHE A 89 -9.08 10.58 3.82
C PHE A 89 -8.93 9.92 5.20
N ILE A 90 -8.04 8.94 5.29
CA ILE A 90 -7.74 8.19 6.52
C ILE A 90 -6.27 8.43 6.87
N PRO A 91 -5.97 9.21 7.93
CA PRO A 91 -4.58 9.48 8.32
C PRO A 91 -3.90 8.23 8.87
N CYS A 92 -2.58 8.18 8.75
CA CYS A 92 -1.77 7.11 9.28
C CYS A 92 -1.79 7.10 10.82
N GLU A 93 -2.45 6.09 11.41
CA GLU A 93 -2.56 5.97 12.87
C GLU A 93 -1.19 5.92 13.56
N TYR A 94 -0.22 5.24 12.96
CA TYR A 94 1.13 5.12 13.52
C TYR A 94 1.82 6.49 13.63
N LYS A 95 1.74 7.30 12.57
CA LYS A 95 2.32 8.64 12.54
C LYS A 95 1.58 9.58 13.48
N GLU A 96 0.25 9.58 13.47
CA GLU A 96 -0.56 10.38 14.41
C GLU A 96 -0.20 10.08 15.87
N ARG A 97 -0.08 8.78 16.19
CA ARG A 97 0.35 8.34 17.53
C ARG A 97 1.76 8.82 17.86
N TRP A 98 2.71 8.74 16.93
CA TRP A 98 4.06 9.27 17.14
C TRP A 98 4.07 10.77 17.38
N MET A 99 3.31 11.53 16.59
CA MET A 99 3.24 12.98 16.70
C MET A 99 2.61 13.44 18.02
N ARG A 100 1.61 12.70 18.51
CA ARG A 100 0.93 13.00 19.78
C ARG A 100 1.71 12.55 21.01
N ASP A 101 2.15 11.29 21.03
CA ASP A 101 2.62 10.64 22.26
C ASP A 101 4.15 10.52 22.30
N LYS A 102 4.83 10.59 21.15
CA LYS A 102 6.24 10.23 20.97
C LYS A 102 6.53 8.85 21.59
N GLY A 103 7.78 8.57 21.94
CA GLY A 103 8.20 7.31 22.58
C GLY A 103 9.53 6.79 22.07
N ASP A 104 9.76 5.49 22.22
CA ASP A 104 10.94 4.82 21.65
C ASP A 104 10.80 4.73 20.11
N PRO A 105 11.70 5.38 19.34
CA PRO A 105 11.68 5.32 17.89
C PRO A 105 11.76 3.89 17.32
N LYS A 106 12.47 2.98 18.00
CA LYS A 106 12.63 1.60 17.53
C LYS A 106 11.34 0.81 17.68
N GLU A 107 10.64 0.98 18.80
CA GLU A 107 9.33 0.34 19.01
C GLU A 107 8.26 0.91 18.09
N HIS A 108 8.29 2.21 17.81
CA HIS A 108 7.46 2.82 16.77
C HIS A 108 7.76 2.19 15.40
N ALA A 109 9.04 2.14 15.00
CA ALA A 109 9.46 1.64 13.70
C ALA A 109 9.03 0.17 13.48
N LYS A 110 9.24 -0.70 14.47
CA LYS A 110 8.78 -2.10 14.42
C LYS A 110 7.28 -2.19 14.15
N ARG A 111 6.47 -1.41 14.88
CA ARG A 111 5.01 -1.43 14.74
C ARG A 111 4.56 -0.92 13.37
N TYR A 112 5.14 0.17 12.91
CA TYR A 112 4.86 0.76 11.60
C TYR A 112 5.26 -0.19 10.45
N VAL A 113 6.49 -0.70 10.47
CA VAL A 113 7.00 -1.60 9.41
C VAL A 113 6.29 -2.95 9.44
N ALA A 114 5.91 -3.46 10.61
CA ALA A 114 5.07 -4.65 10.70
C ALA A 114 3.74 -4.48 9.95
N SER A 115 3.12 -3.29 10.02
CA SER A 115 1.89 -2.99 9.27
C SER A 115 2.11 -3.06 7.76
N ILE A 116 3.26 -2.58 7.27
CA ILE A 116 3.65 -2.64 5.85
C ILE A 116 3.88 -4.10 5.44
N ARG A 117 4.54 -4.87 6.31
CA ARG A 117 4.83 -6.28 6.06
C ARG A 117 3.57 -7.12 5.82
N THR A 118 2.46 -6.80 6.50
CA THR A 118 1.21 -7.57 6.39
C THR A 118 0.70 -7.72 4.96
N TRP A 119 0.86 -6.69 4.12
CA TRP A 119 0.37 -6.68 2.74
C TRP A 119 1.48 -6.84 1.69
N SER A 120 2.76 -6.69 2.07
CA SER A 120 3.87 -6.74 1.11
C SER A 120 4.69 -8.02 1.10
N ASN A 121 4.68 -8.78 2.21
CA ASN A 121 5.60 -9.92 2.39
C ASN A 121 5.46 -10.98 1.29
N ALA A 122 4.22 -11.33 0.92
CA ALA A 122 3.96 -12.36 -0.08
C ALA A 122 4.56 -12.00 -1.45
N THR A 123 4.40 -10.75 -1.89
CA THR A 123 4.93 -10.24 -3.16
C THR A 123 6.46 -10.27 -3.19
N LEU A 124 7.10 -9.89 -2.08
CA LEU A 124 8.56 -9.93 -1.96
C LEU A 124 9.10 -11.37 -2.02
N ILE A 125 8.45 -12.29 -1.30
CA ILE A 125 8.80 -13.71 -1.34
C ILE A 125 8.59 -14.31 -2.73
N SER A 126 7.49 -13.99 -3.41
CA SER A 126 7.17 -14.54 -4.73
C SER A 126 8.11 -14.04 -5.83
N GLY A 127 8.71 -12.85 -5.67
CA GLY A 127 9.71 -12.35 -6.62
C GLY A 127 11.07 -13.05 -6.54
N LEU A 128 11.35 -13.78 -5.46
CA LEU A 128 12.60 -14.53 -5.29
C LEU A 128 12.53 -15.88 -6.01
N ALA A 129 13.66 -16.31 -6.58
CA ALA A 129 13.76 -17.51 -7.39
C ALA A 129 13.36 -18.79 -6.63
N ASP A 130 12.67 -19.71 -7.29
CA ASP A 130 12.20 -20.97 -6.70
C ASP A 130 13.30 -21.96 -6.33
N SER A 131 14.51 -21.75 -6.84
CA SER A 131 15.70 -22.49 -6.41
C SER A 131 16.14 -22.13 -4.99
N ARG A 132 15.65 -21.03 -4.40
CA ARG A 132 15.92 -20.67 -2.99
C ARG A 132 14.96 -21.41 -2.07
N SER A 133 15.48 -21.95 -0.97
CA SER A 133 14.64 -22.52 0.09
C SER A 133 13.75 -21.44 0.73
N ALA A 134 12.65 -21.86 1.35
CA ALA A 134 11.72 -20.97 2.03
C ALA A 134 12.42 -20.15 3.14
N GLU A 135 13.34 -20.76 3.88
CA GLU A 135 14.13 -20.11 4.93
C GLU A 135 15.04 -19.03 4.35
N LYS A 136 15.66 -19.30 3.19
CA LYS A 136 16.52 -18.31 2.51
C LYS A 136 15.69 -17.14 1.98
N LYS A 137 14.51 -17.41 1.41
CA LYS A 137 13.57 -16.36 0.99
C LYS A 137 13.14 -15.51 2.19
N SER A 138 12.75 -16.14 3.31
CA SER A 138 12.37 -15.43 4.54
C SER A 138 13.47 -14.52 5.04
N ARG A 139 14.71 -15.02 5.19
CA ARG A 139 15.83 -14.24 5.73
C ARG A 139 16.14 -12.98 4.91
N ILE A 140 16.01 -13.05 3.59
CA ILE A 140 16.24 -11.90 2.70
C ILE A 140 15.15 -10.85 2.90
N VAL A 141 13.90 -11.29 3.00
CA VAL A 141 12.76 -10.40 3.23
C VAL A 141 12.80 -9.83 4.66
N ASP A 142 13.20 -10.61 5.66
CA ASP A 142 13.45 -10.15 7.03
C ASP A 142 14.52 -9.05 7.05
N GLU A 143 15.60 -9.22 6.28
CA GLU A 143 16.64 -8.20 6.17
C GLU A 143 16.13 -6.89 5.58
N LEU A 144 15.31 -6.93 4.52
CA LEU A 144 14.66 -5.73 3.98
C LEU A 144 13.87 -5.00 5.09
N TYR A 145 13.03 -5.71 5.84
CA TYR A 145 12.20 -5.08 6.87
C TYR A 145 13.03 -4.55 8.04
N HIS A 146 14.11 -5.21 8.45
CA HIS A 146 15.00 -4.69 9.48
C HIS A 146 15.75 -3.41 9.04
N ARG A 147 16.12 -3.31 7.77
CA ARG A 147 16.65 -2.06 7.21
C ARG A 147 15.60 -0.97 7.22
N TYR A 148 14.37 -1.31 6.86
CA TYR A 148 13.27 -0.34 6.87
C TYR A 148 12.97 0.14 8.30
N GLU A 149 12.94 -0.76 9.30
CA GLU A 149 12.81 -0.39 10.71
C GLU A 149 13.93 0.57 11.15
N SER A 150 15.16 0.26 10.76
CA SER A 150 16.32 1.10 11.06
C SER A 150 16.24 2.48 10.41
N LEU A 151 15.66 2.58 9.21
CA LEU A 151 15.42 3.84 8.54
C LEU A 151 14.35 4.66 9.24
N VAL A 152 13.20 4.04 9.54
CA VAL A 152 12.06 4.69 10.19
C VAL A 152 12.45 5.19 11.59
N ALA A 153 13.24 4.42 12.34
CA ALA A 153 13.69 4.81 13.66
C ALA A 153 14.58 6.06 13.68
N LYS A 154 15.18 6.48 12.55
CA LYS A 154 15.99 7.70 12.47
C LYS A 154 15.13 8.95 12.49
N ASN A 155 14.07 8.99 11.70
CA ASN A 155 13.16 10.14 11.58
C ASN A 155 11.70 9.67 11.52
N PRO A 156 11.10 9.19 12.63
CA PRO A 156 9.79 8.52 12.55
C PRO A 156 8.65 9.42 12.04
N GLU A 157 8.74 10.73 12.26
CA GLU A 157 7.81 11.73 11.72
C GLU A 157 7.79 11.83 10.20
N ASP A 158 8.83 11.38 9.50
CA ASP A 158 8.91 11.45 8.03
C ASP A 158 8.18 10.28 7.37
N HIS A 159 7.77 9.28 8.16
CA HIS A 159 7.17 8.05 7.69
C HIS A 159 5.69 7.96 8.07
N GLY A 160 4.87 7.63 7.09
CA GLY A 160 3.44 7.43 7.27
C GLY A 160 2.84 6.72 6.06
N VAL A 161 1.66 6.17 6.25
CA VAL A 161 0.86 5.60 5.17
C VAL A 161 -0.58 6.05 5.38
N ASP A 162 -0.94 7.18 4.79
CA ASP A 162 -2.35 7.59 4.76
C ASP A 162 -3.04 6.93 3.55
N PHE A 163 -4.35 6.83 3.62
CA PHE A 163 -5.15 6.22 2.58
C PHE A 163 -6.33 7.11 2.19
N VAL A 164 -6.79 6.96 0.96
CA VAL A 164 -8.10 7.45 0.53
C VAL A 164 -8.98 6.24 0.29
N HIS A 165 -10.13 6.18 0.96
CA HIS A 165 -11.13 5.14 0.76
C HIS A 165 -12.33 5.69 0.03
N ALA A 166 -12.77 5.02 -1.03
CA ALA A 166 -14.09 5.17 -1.60
C ALA A 166 -15.08 4.21 -0.92
N TYR A 167 -16.11 4.77 -0.31
CA TYR A 167 -17.28 4.04 0.19
C TYR A 167 -18.35 4.03 -0.89
N ILE A 168 -18.63 2.86 -1.45
CA ILE A 168 -19.48 2.67 -2.62
C ILE A 168 -20.73 1.92 -2.19
N VAL A 169 -21.89 2.58 -2.25
CA VAL A 169 -23.19 1.98 -1.92
C VAL A 169 -23.84 1.49 -3.19
N ILE A 170 -24.08 0.19 -3.26
CA ILE A 170 -24.66 -0.48 -4.43
C ILE A 170 -25.95 -1.19 -4.00
N ARG A 171 -26.98 -1.07 -4.83
CA ARG A 171 -28.21 -1.86 -4.70
C ARG A 171 -28.45 -2.68 -5.96
N LYS A 172 -29.26 -3.72 -5.83
CA LYS A 172 -29.85 -4.42 -6.97
C LYS A 172 -31.27 -3.90 -7.15
N ARG A 173 -31.63 -3.46 -8.37
CA ARG A 173 -33.03 -3.16 -8.68
C ARG A 173 -33.85 -4.44 -8.57
N GLN A 174 -35.04 -4.32 -7.99
CA GLN A 174 -36.05 -5.37 -8.00
C GLN A 174 -36.63 -5.54 -9.40
#